data_AF-A0A5U2F3H7-F1
#
_entry.id   AF-A0A5U2F3H7-F1
#
_cell.length_a   1.000
_cell.length_b   1.000
_cell.length_c   1.000
_cell.angle_alpha   90.00
_cell.angle_beta   90.00
_cell.angle_gamma   90.00
#
_symmetry.space_group_name_H-M   'P 1'
#
loop_
_entity.id
_entity.type
_entity.pdbx_description
1 polymer ?
#
loop_
_entity_poly.entity_id
_entity_poly.type
_entity_poly.pdbx_seq_one_letter_code
_entity_poly.pdbx_strand_id
1 'polypeptide(L)'
;MILRFILFTLVLASSMVHAEQTVTNVTDLLGRTVNIKLPVQRVILGEGRQLYLVAMLDKENPAQRIVAWRKDLIQSDPATWQQYRQQFPQLEKIPTFGGSEQGTFDIEQAINLKPDVIIMNMDARNAIVDSGYEAALTSAGIPIIYVDFRYDPIAHIPPTVKLFGELFGKADQAEAYLKFRDSELRRVISKVSKLQEPLPKVFLERLAGYSEECCMTFGKGSFGRFVKLAGGNNIAANLAPGSFFTINPEKVIALNPDIVILTSGNFQAFVPGGRWIPLGPGVNIVESRHKLAWFTTRPAYANSTARRNNAFFAIWHQFYNSPYDVIAIQQLAKWIHPQLFEDLDPDDTFRRLHQKFLPVPYQSGYMVSLQKEENNHDVRSGTTPR
;
A
#
# COMPACT_ATOMS: atom_id res chain seq x y z
N MET A 1 -73.84 13.13 8.03
CA MET A 1 -73.07 12.34 7.05
C MET A 1 -71.85 13.17 6.68
N ILE A 2 -70.67 12.54 6.55
CA ILE A 2 -69.37 13.10 6.09
C ILE A 2 -68.51 13.69 7.24
N LEU A 3 -67.75 12.90 8.01
CA LEU A 3 -66.47 12.18 7.78
C LEU A 3 -65.29 12.98 8.38
N ARG A 4 -64.90 12.60 9.60
CA ARG A 4 -63.69 13.04 10.32
C ARG A 4 -62.46 12.39 9.69
N PHE A 5 -61.55 13.18 9.14
CA PHE A 5 -60.19 12.72 8.79
C PHE A 5 -59.23 13.13 9.91
N ILE A 6 -58.83 12.17 10.74
CA ILE A 6 -57.73 12.32 11.69
C ILE A 6 -56.45 11.95 10.93
N LEU A 7 -55.61 12.95 10.66
CA LEU A 7 -54.29 12.77 10.07
C LEU A 7 -53.34 12.28 11.18
N PHE A 8 -52.99 11.00 11.16
CA PHE A 8 -52.01 10.42 12.07
C PHE A 8 -50.61 10.63 11.48
N THR A 9 -49.93 11.70 11.89
CA THR A 9 -48.53 11.95 11.53
C THR A 9 -47.63 11.01 12.33
N LEU A 10 -47.24 9.89 11.72
CA LEU A 10 -46.30 8.95 12.31
C LEU A 10 -44.89 9.56 12.26
N VAL A 11 -44.47 10.20 13.35
CA VAL A 11 -43.08 10.63 13.55
C VAL A 11 -42.25 9.38 13.82
N LEU A 12 -41.66 8.81 12.77
CA LEU A 12 -40.59 7.82 12.87
C LEU A 12 -39.37 8.52 13.48
N ALA A 13 -39.27 8.52 14.81
CA ALA A 13 -38.03 8.83 15.50
C ALA A 13 -37.01 7.74 15.13
N SER A 14 -36.18 8.00 14.14
CA SER A 14 -34.97 7.23 13.87
C SER A 14 -34.03 7.42 15.06
N SER A 15 -34.17 6.57 16.08
CA SER A 15 -33.16 6.40 17.10
C SER A 15 -31.88 5.95 16.40
N MET A 16 -30.97 6.89 16.17
CA MET A 16 -29.58 6.57 15.83
C MET A 16 -29.04 5.74 16.99
N VAL A 17 -28.97 4.42 16.79
CA VAL A 17 -28.28 3.50 17.68
C VAL A 17 -26.82 3.95 17.69
N HIS A 18 -26.46 4.79 18.66
CA HIS A 18 -25.07 5.07 18.95
C HIS A 18 -24.53 3.78 19.57
N ALA A 19 -23.62 3.11 18.87
CA ALA A 19 -22.88 2.00 19.46
C ALA A 19 -22.16 2.53 20.70
N GLU A 20 -22.53 2.01 21.87
CA GLU A 20 -21.92 2.41 23.15
C GLU A 20 -20.43 2.05 23.12
N GLN A 21 -19.56 3.05 23.31
CA GLN A 21 -18.12 2.82 23.29
C GLN A 21 -17.68 2.15 24.60
N THR A 22 -17.00 1.01 24.50
CA THR A 22 -16.44 0.30 25.65
C THR A 22 -14.92 0.40 25.66
N VAL A 23 -14.34 0.65 26.84
CA VAL A 23 -12.89 0.59 27.01
C VAL A 23 -12.46 -0.88 26.95
N THR A 24 -11.65 -1.21 25.94
CA THR A 24 -11.21 -2.56 25.64
C THR A 24 -9.68 -2.61 25.64
N ASN A 25 -9.12 -3.71 26.17
CA ASN A 25 -7.70 -4.01 26.08
C ASN A 25 -7.38 -4.53 24.68
N VAL A 26 -6.60 -3.78 23.91
CA VAL A 26 -6.18 -4.12 22.55
C VAL A 26 -4.68 -4.35 22.54
N THR A 27 -4.22 -5.40 21.85
CA THR A 27 -2.79 -5.69 21.69
C THR A 27 -2.29 -5.20 20.34
N ASP A 28 -1.27 -4.33 20.32
CA ASP A 28 -0.66 -3.84 19.08
C ASP A 28 0.43 -4.78 18.53
N LEU A 29 1.03 -4.44 17.38
CA LEU A 29 2.05 -5.29 16.75
C LEU A 29 3.38 -5.36 17.51
N LEU A 30 3.56 -4.55 18.55
CA LEU A 30 4.71 -4.63 19.46
C LEU A 30 4.43 -5.52 20.66
N GLY A 31 3.24 -6.12 20.74
CA GLY A 31 2.80 -6.93 21.87
C GLY A 31 2.40 -6.11 23.09
N ARG A 32 2.18 -4.80 22.94
CA ARG A 32 1.74 -3.93 24.05
C ARG A 32 0.22 -4.01 24.18
N THR A 33 -0.27 -4.10 25.41
CA THR A 33 -1.70 -3.98 25.71
C THR A 33 -2.04 -2.52 25.98
N VAL A 34 -3.02 -1.99 25.25
CA VAL A 34 -3.43 -0.59 25.27
C VAL A 34 -4.94 -0.50 25.47
N ASN A 35 -5.39 0.35 26.37
CA ASN A 35 -6.82 0.59 26.61
C ASN A 35 -7.37 1.55 25.56
N ILE A 36 -8.38 1.12 24.79
CA ILE A 36 -8.96 1.90 23.69
C ILE A 36 -10.48 1.87 23.78
N LYS A 37 -11.13 3.00 23.50
CA LYS A 37 -12.60 3.08 23.37
C LYS A 37 -13.03 2.52 22.02
N LEU A 38 -13.75 1.40 22.04
CA LEU A 38 -14.21 0.71 20.83
C LEU A 38 -15.73 0.78 20.66
N PRO A 39 -16.24 0.87 19.41
CA PRO A 39 -15.47 1.09 18.18
C PRO A 39 -14.91 2.53 18.15
N VAL A 40 -13.69 2.69 17.63
CA VAL A 40 -12.99 3.98 17.49
C VAL A 40 -13.82 4.93 16.65
N GLN A 41 -14.23 6.08 17.17
CA GLN A 41 -14.98 7.09 16.42
C GLN A 41 -14.08 8.24 15.96
N ARG A 42 -12.92 8.42 16.59
CA ARG A 42 -11.97 9.51 16.30
C ARG A 42 -10.55 8.96 16.20
N VAL A 43 -9.97 8.94 15.01
CA VAL A 43 -8.62 8.41 14.76
C VAL A 43 -7.71 9.46 14.14
N ILE A 44 -6.48 9.54 14.64
CA ILE A 44 -5.38 10.21 13.94
C ILE A 44 -4.56 9.15 13.21
N LEU A 45 -4.42 9.33 11.90
CA LEU A 45 -3.55 8.48 11.09
C LEU A 45 -2.14 9.06 11.06
N GLY A 46 -1.20 8.35 11.67
CA GLY A 46 0.22 8.71 11.68
C GLY A 46 0.86 8.72 10.30
N GLU A 47 0.25 8.03 9.34
CA GLU A 47 0.52 8.14 7.91
C GLU A 47 -0.81 8.22 7.16
N GLY A 48 -0.98 9.20 6.27
CA GLY A 48 -2.16 9.31 5.42
C GLY A 48 -2.36 8.09 4.53
N ARG A 49 -1.30 7.36 4.19
CA ARG A 49 -1.38 6.09 3.42
C ARG A 49 -2.10 4.96 4.15
N GLN A 50 -2.31 5.07 5.46
CA GLN A 50 -3.19 4.15 6.18
C GLN A 50 -4.64 4.20 5.66
N LEU A 51 -5.00 5.24 4.88
CA LEU A 51 -6.27 5.31 4.15
C LEU A 51 -6.53 4.05 3.29
N TYR A 52 -5.50 3.40 2.75
CA TYR A 52 -5.66 2.16 1.96
C TYR A 52 -6.42 1.06 2.71
N LEU A 53 -6.22 0.97 4.03
CA LEU A 53 -6.91 0.02 4.89
C LEU A 53 -8.18 0.61 5.50
N VAL A 54 -8.16 1.89 5.92
CA VAL A 54 -9.36 2.55 6.46
C VAL A 54 -10.51 2.52 5.45
N ALA A 55 -10.25 2.86 4.20
CA ALA A 55 -11.25 2.84 3.14
C ALA A 55 -11.83 1.45 2.87
N MET A 56 -11.06 0.40 3.15
CA MET A 56 -11.51 -0.98 3.01
C MET A 56 -12.59 -1.35 4.05
N LEU A 57 -12.47 -0.79 5.25
CA LEU A 57 -13.34 -1.11 6.38
C LEU A 57 -14.54 -0.16 6.50
N ASP A 58 -14.33 1.11 6.16
CA ASP A 58 -15.35 2.17 6.17
C ASP A 58 -15.66 2.61 4.72
N LYS A 59 -16.15 1.67 3.90
CA LYS A 59 -16.40 1.87 2.47
C LYS A 59 -17.39 3.01 2.19
N GLU A 60 -18.43 3.18 3.01
CA GLU A 60 -19.45 4.21 2.75
C GLU A 60 -18.88 5.62 2.97
N ASN A 61 -17.97 5.78 3.93
CA ASN A 61 -17.35 7.06 4.23
C ASN A 61 -15.98 6.87 4.91
N PRO A 62 -14.90 6.74 4.14
CA PRO A 62 -13.55 6.57 4.67
C PRO A 62 -13.08 7.72 5.57
N ALA A 63 -13.71 8.90 5.46
CA ALA A 63 -13.36 10.07 6.25
C ALA A 63 -14.01 10.10 7.64
N GLN A 64 -15.04 9.29 7.88
CA GLN A 64 -15.99 9.51 8.98
C GLN A 64 -15.35 9.53 10.38
N ARG A 65 -14.29 8.72 10.59
CA ARG A 65 -13.56 8.62 11.86
C ARG A 65 -12.27 9.44 11.87
N ILE A 66 -11.76 9.85 10.70
CA ILE A 66 -10.43 10.45 10.60
C ILE A 66 -10.53 11.90 11.04
N VAL A 67 -10.01 12.19 12.24
CA VAL A 67 -9.98 13.57 12.75
C VAL A 67 -8.75 14.33 12.26
N ALA A 68 -7.71 13.62 11.84
CA ALA A 68 -6.56 14.17 11.16
C ALA A 68 -5.61 13.08 10.62
N TRP A 69 -4.63 13.49 9.83
CA TRP A 69 -3.62 12.60 9.24
C TRP A 69 -2.35 13.33 8.79
N ARG A 70 -1.33 12.61 8.32
CA ARG A 70 -0.18 13.21 7.63
C ARG A 70 -0.43 13.38 6.13
N LYS A 71 0.30 14.31 5.51
CA LYS A 71 0.22 14.65 4.07
C LYS A 71 0.90 13.65 3.13
N ASP A 72 1.51 12.59 3.66
CA ASP A 72 2.35 11.67 2.90
C ASP A 72 1.60 10.94 1.76
N LEU A 73 0.30 10.67 1.91
CA LEU A 73 -0.52 10.16 0.80
C LEU A 73 -0.61 11.17 -0.35
N ILE A 74 -0.91 12.43 -0.04
CA ILE A 74 -1.09 13.50 -1.02
C ILE A 74 0.20 13.72 -1.82
N GLN A 75 1.35 13.65 -1.15
CA GLN A 75 2.67 13.91 -1.76
C GLN A 75 3.26 12.68 -2.46
N SER A 76 3.11 11.50 -1.87
CA SER A 76 3.77 10.26 -2.36
C SER A 76 2.91 9.46 -3.33
N ASP A 77 1.61 9.70 -3.34
CA ASP A 77 0.66 9.00 -4.20
C ASP A 77 -0.52 9.89 -4.62
N PRO A 78 -0.23 10.97 -5.37
CA PRO A 78 -1.24 11.95 -5.76
C PRO A 78 -2.36 11.36 -6.64
N ALA A 79 -2.08 10.29 -7.39
CA ALA A 79 -3.07 9.65 -8.26
C ALA A 79 -4.18 8.96 -7.44
N THR A 80 -3.81 8.15 -6.44
CA THR A 80 -4.81 7.56 -5.52
C THR A 80 -5.49 8.64 -4.70
N TRP A 81 -4.76 9.65 -4.21
CA TRP A 81 -5.37 10.79 -3.54
C TRP A 81 -6.47 11.43 -4.40
N GLN A 82 -6.18 11.72 -5.67
CA GLN A 82 -7.16 12.31 -6.59
C GLN A 82 -8.40 11.43 -6.74
N GLN A 83 -8.22 10.12 -6.90
CA GLN A 83 -9.31 9.17 -7.04
C GLN A 83 -10.22 9.16 -5.80
N TYR A 84 -9.64 9.06 -4.61
CA TYR A 84 -10.38 9.08 -3.35
C TYR A 84 -11.07 10.43 -3.12
N ARG A 85 -10.38 11.53 -3.39
CA ARG A 85 -10.90 12.89 -3.24
C ARG A 85 -12.09 13.18 -4.16
N GLN A 86 -12.07 12.69 -5.39
CA GLN A 86 -13.19 12.84 -6.31
C GLN A 86 -14.46 12.14 -5.79
N GLN A 87 -14.30 10.97 -5.18
CA GLN A 87 -15.42 10.20 -4.64
C GLN A 87 -15.83 10.65 -3.23
N PHE A 88 -14.87 11.11 -2.44
CA PHE A 88 -15.04 11.52 -1.04
C PHE A 88 -14.43 12.91 -0.80
N PRO A 89 -15.04 13.99 -1.32
CA PRO A 89 -14.51 15.36 -1.16
C PRO A 89 -14.32 15.79 0.30
N GLN A 90 -15.04 15.18 1.24
CA GLN A 90 -14.88 15.44 2.67
C GLN A 90 -13.47 15.12 3.20
N LEU A 91 -12.70 14.27 2.51
CA LEU A 91 -11.30 14.00 2.87
C LEU A 91 -10.44 15.28 2.81
N GLU A 92 -10.78 16.26 1.96
CA GLU A 92 -10.04 17.53 1.86
C GLU A 92 -10.20 18.40 3.12
N LYS A 93 -11.26 18.16 3.90
CA LYS A 93 -11.54 18.92 5.13
C LYS A 93 -10.79 18.38 6.35
N ILE A 94 -10.18 17.21 6.23
CA ILE A 94 -9.44 16.58 7.32
C ILE A 94 -8.15 17.38 7.56
N PRO A 95 -7.93 17.92 8.76
CA PRO A 95 -6.72 18.67 9.06
C PRO A 95 -5.50 17.76 8.95
N THR A 96 -4.40 18.34 8.47
CA THR A 96 -3.14 17.63 8.31
C THR A 96 -2.20 17.99 9.46
N PHE A 97 -1.61 16.98 10.10
CA PHE A 97 -0.57 17.15 11.09
C PHE A 97 0.82 17.20 10.46
N GLY A 98 1.69 18.04 11.04
CA GLY A 98 3.00 18.35 10.50
C GLY A 98 2.92 19.47 9.46
N GLY A 99 3.25 20.69 9.90
CA GLY A 99 3.58 21.80 9.01
C GLY A 99 4.67 21.38 8.01
N SER A 100 4.72 22.06 6.86
CA SER A 100 5.67 21.86 5.74
C SER A 100 7.01 21.25 6.13
N GLU A 101 7.45 20.21 5.41
CA GLU A 101 8.76 19.50 5.29
C GLU A 101 9.73 19.35 6.49
N GLN A 102 9.55 20.07 7.59
CA GLN A 102 10.41 20.15 8.76
C GLN A 102 9.61 20.25 10.07
N GLY A 103 8.27 20.29 10.02
CA GLY A 103 7.42 20.42 11.20
C GLY A 103 7.36 19.13 12.03
N THR A 104 7.76 19.24 13.30
CA THR A 104 7.57 18.21 14.34
C THR A 104 6.09 17.87 14.50
N PHE A 105 5.82 16.64 14.96
CA PHE A 105 4.47 16.22 15.34
C PHE A 105 3.96 17.17 16.44
N ASP A 106 2.94 17.98 16.12
CA ASP A 106 2.33 18.91 17.08
C ASP A 106 1.41 18.12 18.02
N ILE A 107 1.98 17.75 19.16
CA ILE A 107 1.31 16.99 20.20
C ILE A 107 0.13 17.74 20.83
N GLU A 108 0.21 19.07 20.96
CA GLU A 108 -0.86 19.87 21.56
C GLU A 108 -2.07 19.90 20.63
N GLN A 109 -1.83 20.08 19.33
CA GLN A 109 -2.88 20.00 18.33
C GLN A 109 -3.49 18.57 18.30
N ALA A 110 -2.69 17.52 18.45
CA ALA A 110 -3.19 16.14 18.56
C ALA A 110 -4.10 15.94 19.80
N ILE A 111 -3.71 16.47 20.95
CA ILE A 111 -4.49 16.41 22.20
C ILE A 111 -5.83 17.15 22.04
N ASN A 112 -5.82 18.33 21.42
CA ASN A 112 -7.01 19.15 21.22
C ASN A 112 -8.07 18.49 20.33
N LEU A 113 -7.65 17.61 19.42
CA LEU A 113 -8.58 16.82 18.61
C LEU A 113 -9.26 15.69 19.39
N LYS A 114 -8.86 15.41 20.63
CA LYS A 114 -9.46 14.36 21.48
C LYS A 114 -9.68 13.04 20.73
N PRO A 115 -8.64 12.46 20.10
CA PRO A 115 -8.78 11.19 19.40
C PRO A 115 -9.00 10.05 20.39
N ASP A 116 -9.70 9.00 19.95
CA ASP A 116 -9.80 7.74 20.67
C ASP A 116 -8.50 6.93 20.54
N VAL A 117 -7.76 7.09 19.44
CA VAL A 117 -6.47 6.42 19.18
C VAL A 117 -5.65 7.16 18.11
N ILE A 118 -4.33 7.03 18.21
CA ILE A 118 -3.37 7.41 17.17
C ILE A 118 -2.72 6.14 16.62
N ILE A 119 -2.74 5.96 15.29
CA ILE A 119 -2.17 4.78 14.63
C ILE A 119 -0.86 5.16 13.94
N MET A 120 0.26 4.61 14.40
CA MET A 120 1.59 4.87 13.84
C MET A 120 2.16 3.61 13.19
N ASN A 121 3.04 3.77 12.20
CA ASN A 121 3.87 2.65 11.77
C ASN A 121 5.02 2.43 12.77
N MET A 122 5.44 1.17 12.93
CA MET A 122 6.48 0.78 13.88
C MET A 122 7.83 1.49 13.67
N ASP A 123 8.17 1.91 12.44
CA ASP A 123 9.39 2.67 12.15
C ASP A 123 9.42 4.05 12.82
N ALA A 124 8.26 4.65 13.05
CA ALA A 124 8.17 5.94 13.73
C ALA A 124 8.44 5.83 15.24
N ARG A 125 8.38 4.62 15.82
CA ARG A 125 8.38 4.46 17.28
C ARG A 125 9.58 5.08 17.97
N ASN A 126 10.80 4.81 17.50
CA ASN A 126 12.00 5.31 18.18
C ASN A 126 11.98 6.84 18.23
N ALA A 127 11.67 7.50 17.10
CA ALA A 127 11.54 8.95 17.07
C ALA A 127 10.43 9.48 17.98
N ILE A 128 9.29 8.79 18.07
CA ILE A 128 8.15 9.16 18.95
C ILE A 128 8.48 8.96 20.44
N VAL A 129 9.24 7.92 20.78
CA VAL A 129 9.68 7.66 22.16
C VAL A 129 10.79 8.64 22.57
N ASP A 130 11.80 8.82 21.72
CA ASP A 130 12.95 9.70 21.99
C ASP A 130 12.52 11.17 22.15
N SER A 131 11.45 11.59 21.45
CA SER A 131 10.84 12.92 21.61
C SER A 131 9.92 13.06 22.83
N GLY A 132 9.68 11.97 23.58
CA GLY A 132 8.78 11.96 24.74
C GLY A 132 7.29 12.02 24.38
N TYR A 133 6.92 11.98 23.10
CA TYR A 133 5.54 12.12 22.65
C TYR A 133 4.65 10.95 23.08
N GLU A 134 5.18 9.72 23.11
CA GLU A 134 4.44 8.56 23.61
C GLU A 134 4.01 8.74 25.07
N ALA A 135 4.92 9.21 25.93
CA ALA A 135 4.64 9.44 27.34
C ALA A 135 3.63 10.58 27.52
N ALA A 136 3.82 11.71 26.84
CA ALA A 136 2.93 12.86 26.93
C ALA A 136 1.49 12.54 26.44
N LEU A 137 1.34 11.84 25.32
CA LEU A 137 0.03 11.41 24.81
C LEU A 137 -0.65 10.41 25.76
N THR A 138 0.12 9.49 26.32
CA THR A 138 -0.39 8.52 27.31
C THR A 138 -0.88 9.23 28.58
N SER A 139 -0.14 10.21 29.09
CA SER A 139 -0.57 11.04 30.24
C SER A 139 -1.82 11.87 29.94
N ALA A 140 -2.04 12.24 28.68
CA ALA A 140 -3.26 12.89 28.21
C ALA A 140 -4.43 11.91 27.95
N GLY A 141 -4.24 10.60 28.21
CA GLY A 141 -5.25 9.57 28.00
C GLY A 141 -5.49 9.21 26.53
N ILE A 142 -4.54 9.50 25.65
CA ILE A 142 -4.63 9.23 24.21
C ILE A 142 -3.73 8.03 23.88
N PRO A 143 -4.31 6.86 23.55
CA PRO A 143 -3.52 5.68 23.23
C PRO A 143 -2.87 5.78 21.85
N ILE A 144 -1.63 5.29 21.75
CA ILE A 144 -0.92 5.09 20.49
C ILE A 144 -0.81 3.58 20.24
N ILE A 145 -1.15 3.14 19.03
CA ILE A 145 -0.90 1.77 18.57
C ILE A 145 0.09 1.78 17.41
N TYR A 146 0.90 0.73 17.32
CA TYR A 146 1.82 0.55 16.21
C TYR A 146 1.40 -0.59 15.30
N VAL A 147 1.54 -0.36 13.99
CA VAL A 147 1.24 -1.29 12.92
C VAL A 147 2.41 -1.41 11.93
N ASP A 148 2.37 -2.40 11.04
CA ASP A 148 3.39 -2.58 10.02
C ASP A 148 2.80 -3.20 8.75
N PHE A 149 3.09 -2.54 7.62
CA PHE A 149 2.86 -3.07 6.27
C PHE A 149 4.18 -3.25 5.51
N ARG A 150 5.31 -2.89 6.12
CA ARG A 150 6.53 -2.51 5.41
C ARG A 150 7.66 -3.49 5.64
N TYR A 151 7.97 -3.82 6.89
CA TYR A 151 9.19 -4.58 7.20
C TYR A 151 9.00 -6.08 6.98
N ASP A 152 7.98 -6.67 7.60
CA ASP A 152 7.59 -8.07 7.36
C ASP A 152 6.11 -8.17 6.95
N PRO A 153 5.76 -7.71 5.73
CA PRO A 153 4.38 -7.66 5.27
C PRO A 153 3.65 -9.02 5.36
N ILE A 154 4.37 -10.12 5.24
CA ILE A 154 3.77 -11.46 5.29
C ILE A 154 3.33 -11.82 6.70
N ALA A 155 4.17 -11.51 7.69
CA ALA A 155 3.84 -11.74 9.09
C ALA A 155 2.91 -10.66 9.66
N HIS A 156 3.03 -9.40 9.21
CA HIS A 156 2.46 -8.25 9.89
C HIS A 156 1.19 -7.65 9.25
N ILE A 157 0.95 -7.85 7.95
CA ILE A 157 -0.31 -7.40 7.33
C ILE A 157 -1.52 -8.12 7.96
N PRO A 158 -1.54 -9.46 8.13
CA PRO A 158 -2.68 -10.13 8.74
C PRO A 158 -3.06 -9.63 10.14
N PRO A 159 -2.14 -9.53 11.13
CA PRO A 159 -2.48 -8.97 12.44
C PRO A 159 -2.83 -7.48 12.36
N THR A 160 -2.20 -6.69 11.48
CA THR A 160 -2.57 -5.27 11.28
C THR A 160 -4.01 -5.13 10.78
N VAL A 161 -4.42 -5.92 9.80
CA VAL A 161 -5.80 -5.91 9.28
C VAL A 161 -6.79 -6.32 10.36
N LYS A 162 -6.49 -7.37 11.15
CA LYS A 162 -7.33 -7.79 12.27
C LYS A 162 -7.47 -6.69 13.32
N LEU A 163 -6.36 -6.04 13.67
CA LEU A 163 -6.33 -4.92 14.61
C LEU A 163 -7.21 -3.76 14.12
N PHE A 164 -7.08 -3.33 12.87
CA PHE A 164 -8.00 -2.32 12.30
C PHE A 164 -9.47 -2.78 12.28
N GLY A 165 -9.72 -4.06 11.98
CA GLY A 165 -11.05 -4.66 12.06
C GLY A 165 -11.65 -4.60 13.47
N GLU A 166 -10.87 -4.90 14.50
CA GLU A 166 -11.28 -4.76 15.90
C GLU A 166 -11.54 -3.30 16.27
N LEU A 167 -10.58 -2.41 15.96
CA LEU A 167 -10.67 -0.98 16.29
C LEU A 167 -11.94 -0.35 15.72
N PHE A 168 -12.30 -0.69 14.48
CA PHE A 168 -13.41 -0.03 13.78
C PHE A 168 -14.73 -0.80 13.91
N GLY A 169 -14.75 -1.95 14.59
CA GLY A 169 -15.92 -2.83 14.69
C GLY A 169 -16.29 -3.47 13.34
N LYS A 170 -15.28 -3.81 12.53
CA LYS A 170 -15.36 -4.35 11.16
C LYS A 170 -14.60 -5.66 11.01
N ALA A 171 -14.64 -6.51 12.04
CA ALA A 171 -13.90 -7.78 12.08
C ALA A 171 -14.27 -8.72 10.92
N ASP A 172 -15.54 -8.78 10.52
CA ASP A 172 -15.98 -9.62 9.41
C ASP A 172 -15.42 -9.16 8.06
N GLN A 173 -15.35 -7.85 7.82
CA GLN A 173 -14.75 -7.27 6.62
C GLN A 173 -13.24 -7.53 6.59
N ALA A 174 -12.55 -7.36 7.72
CA ALA A 174 -11.15 -7.69 7.88
C ALA A 174 -10.87 -9.18 7.57
N GLU A 175 -11.65 -10.09 8.14
CA GLU A 175 -11.52 -11.53 7.90
C GLU A 175 -11.83 -11.91 6.44
N ALA A 176 -12.84 -11.29 5.83
CA ALA A 176 -13.16 -11.50 4.43
C ALA A 176 -12.02 -11.06 3.50
N TYR A 177 -11.34 -9.95 3.82
CA TYR A 177 -10.16 -9.50 3.09
C TYR A 177 -9.00 -10.48 3.23
N LEU A 178 -8.70 -10.93 4.46
CA LEU A 178 -7.61 -11.86 4.71
C LEU A 178 -7.82 -13.20 4.00
N LYS A 179 -9.03 -13.73 3.99
CA LYS A 179 -9.39 -14.93 3.21
C LYS A 179 -9.13 -14.74 1.72
N PHE A 180 -9.49 -13.58 1.16
CA PHE A 180 -9.20 -13.25 -0.23
C PHE A 180 -7.69 -13.21 -0.47
N ARG A 181 -6.96 -12.42 0.31
CA ARG A 181 -5.50 -12.27 0.22
C ARG A 181 -4.79 -13.62 0.28
N ASP A 182 -5.14 -14.46 1.25
CA ASP A 182 -4.50 -15.77 1.45
C ASP A 182 -4.82 -16.75 0.32
N SER A 183 -6.02 -16.66 -0.28
CA SER A 183 -6.35 -17.47 -1.45
C SER A 183 -5.52 -17.08 -2.68
N GLU A 184 -5.33 -15.77 -2.89
CA GLU A 184 -4.58 -15.23 -4.01
C GLU A 184 -3.07 -15.43 -3.85
N LEU A 185 -2.55 -15.37 -2.62
CA LEU A 185 -1.15 -15.71 -2.32
C LEU A 185 -0.84 -17.19 -2.56
N ARG A 186 -1.75 -18.09 -2.19
CA ARG A 186 -1.59 -19.54 -2.40
C ARG A 186 -1.43 -19.92 -3.86
N ARG A 187 -2.05 -19.19 -4.79
CA ARG A 187 -1.89 -19.39 -6.24
C ARG A 187 -0.45 -19.23 -6.71
N VAL A 188 0.33 -18.39 -6.03
CA VAL A 188 1.76 -18.20 -6.28
C VAL A 188 2.59 -19.23 -5.52
N ILE A 189 2.42 -19.26 -4.20
CA ILE A 189 3.30 -20.02 -3.29
C ILE A 189 3.28 -21.53 -3.63
N SER A 190 2.12 -22.09 -3.98
CA SER A 190 1.98 -23.51 -4.31
C SER A 190 2.70 -23.94 -5.60
N LYS A 191 2.91 -23.02 -6.54
CA LYS A 191 3.69 -23.26 -7.76
C LYS A 191 5.19 -23.01 -7.48
N VAL A 192 5.52 -21.91 -6.79
CA VAL A 192 6.90 -21.56 -6.43
C VAL A 192 7.57 -22.62 -5.56
N SER A 193 6.84 -23.26 -4.63
CA SER A 193 7.41 -24.29 -3.75
C SER A 193 7.92 -25.54 -4.47
N LYS A 194 7.63 -25.68 -5.78
CA LYS A 194 8.06 -26.81 -6.62
C LYS A 194 9.24 -26.45 -7.53
N LEU A 195 9.67 -25.18 -7.51
CA LEU A 195 10.82 -24.73 -8.30
C LEU A 195 12.11 -25.32 -7.74
N GLN A 196 13.05 -25.57 -8.65
CA GLN A 196 14.41 -25.99 -8.32
C GLN A 196 15.38 -24.82 -8.49
N GLU A 197 16.45 -24.83 -7.70
CA GLU A 197 17.56 -23.89 -7.84
C GLU A 197 18.39 -24.20 -9.11
N PRO A 198 19.07 -23.21 -9.72
CA PRO A 198 19.14 -21.81 -9.29
C PRO A 198 17.91 -20.98 -9.73
N LEU A 199 17.39 -20.15 -8.81
CA LEU A 199 16.33 -19.18 -9.12
C LEU A 199 16.88 -17.96 -9.89
N PRO A 200 16.07 -17.31 -10.76
CA PRO A 200 16.49 -16.12 -11.50
C PRO A 200 16.97 -14.99 -10.59
N LYS A 201 18.09 -14.36 -10.94
CA LYS A 201 18.67 -13.24 -10.18
C LYS A 201 17.88 -11.96 -10.45
N VAL A 202 17.25 -11.43 -9.41
CA VAL A 202 16.45 -10.21 -9.47
C VAL A 202 17.18 -9.10 -8.72
N PHE A 203 17.38 -7.97 -9.40
CA PHE A 203 17.76 -6.71 -8.75
C PHE A 203 16.53 -5.82 -8.57
N LEU A 204 16.36 -5.29 -7.36
CA LEU A 204 15.32 -4.32 -7.05
C LEU A 204 15.92 -2.91 -6.94
N GLU A 205 15.54 -2.00 -7.83
CA GLU A 205 15.84 -0.57 -7.68
C GLU A 205 14.66 0.11 -6.97
N ARG A 206 14.88 0.53 -5.73
CA ARG A 206 13.91 1.23 -4.89
C ARG A 206 13.87 2.71 -5.24
N LEU A 207 12.67 3.30 -5.30
CA LEU A 207 12.48 4.73 -5.58
C LEU A 207 13.17 5.15 -6.89
N ALA A 208 13.00 4.36 -7.94
CA ALA A 208 13.65 4.61 -9.22
C ALA A 208 13.32 6.01 -9.74
N GLY A 209 14.37 6.78 -10.04
CA GLY A 209 14.28 8.17 -10.51
C GLY A 209 14.17 9.24 -9.43
N TYR A 210 14.30 8.86 -8.15
CA TYR A 210 14.35 9.79 -7.01
C TYR A 210 15.74 10.47 -6.86
N SER A 211 16.80 9.79 -7.28
CA SER A 211 18.16 10.36 -7.35
C SER A 211 18.77 10.11 -8.73
N GLU A 212 19.70 10.98 -9.15
CA GLU A 212 20.46 10.78 -10.39
C GLU A 212 21.34 9.52 -10.31
N GLU A 213 21.89 9.26 -9.13
CA GLU A 213 22.61 8.03 -8.81
C GLU A 213 21.64 6.88 -8.51
N CYS A 214 22.05 5.67 -8.86
CA CYS A 214 21.45 4.45 -8.30
C CYS A 214 22.30 4.09 -7.06
N CYS A 215 22.02 3.09 -6.23
CA CYS A 215 21.12 1.97 -6.40
C CYS A 215 20.47 1.69 -5.03
N MET A 216 19.55 2.57 -4.62
CA MET A 216 18.70 2.30 -3.45
C MET A 216 17.98 0.97 -3.72
N THR A 217 17.98 0.06 -2.77
CA THR A 217 17.47 -1.31 -2.97
C THR A 217 16.72 -1.83 -1.75
N PHE A 218 16.19 -3.05 -1.88
CA PHE A 218 15.51 -3.80 -0.83
C PHE A 218 16.35 -5.01 -0.40
N GLY A 219 16.51 -5.18 0.91
CA GLY A 219 17.16 -6.33 1.54
C GLY A 219 16.24 -7.55 1.66
N LYS A 220 16.10 -8.11 2.86
CA LYS A 220 15.25 -9.30 3.10
C LYS A 220 13.77 -8.99 3.32
N GLY A 221 13.45 -7.77 3.77
CA GLY A 221 12.08 -7.33 4.03
C GLY A 221 11.39 -6.74 2.79
N SER A 222 10.13 -6.34 2.95
CA SER A 222 9.34 -5.64 1.92
C SER A 222 9.41 -6.31 0.53
N PHE A 223 9.65 -5.57 -0.56
CA PHE A 223 9.78 -6.12 -1.91
C PHE A 223 10.86 -7.22 -2.05
N GLY A 224 11.89 -7.21 -1.22
CA GLY A 224 12.85 -8.31 -1.17
C GLY A 224 12.23 -9.63 -0.71
N ARG A 225 11.30 -9.57 0.25
CA ARG A 225 10.48 -10.72 0.65
C ARG A 225 9.51 -11.13 -0.45
N PHE A 226 8.94 -10.17 -1.18
CA PHE A 226 8.02 -10.46 -2.29
C PHE A 226 8.73 -11.20 -3.42
N VAL A 227 9.94 -10.79 -3.80
CA VAL A 227 10.77 -11.51 -4.79
C VAL A 227 11.01 -12.95 -4.37
N LYS A 228 11.35 -13.21 -3.11
CA LYS A 228 11.54 -14.57 -2.60
C LYS A 228 10.25 -15.40 -2.72
N LEU A 229 9.10 -14.84 -2.36
CA LEU A 229 7.81 -15.54 -2.48
C LEU A 229 7.37 -15.76 -3.93
N ALA A 230 7.81 -14.89 -4.83
CA ALA A 230 7.61 -15.00 -6.27
C ALA A 230 8.59 -15.98 -6.96
N GLY A 231 9.47 -16.64 -6.20
CA GLY A 231 10.44 -17.60 -6.74
C GLY A 231 11.65 -16.95 -7.42
N GLY A 232 12.02 -15.73 -7.04
CA GLY A 232 13.24 -15.08 -7.49
C GLY A 232 14.33 -15.04 -6.41
N ASN A 233 15.57 -14.90 -6.86
CA ASN A 233 16.73 -14.66 -6.01
C ASN A 233 17.04 -13.15 -5.95
N ASN A 234 16.65 -12.48 -4.85
CA ASN A 234 17.04 -11.08 -4.64
C ASN A 234 18.55 -10.99 -4.39
N ILE A 235 19.29 -10.45 -5.37
CA ILE A 235 20.76 -10.36 -5.32
C ILE A 235 21.28 -9.45 -4.21
N ALA A 236 20.43 -8.57 -3.67
CA ALA A 236 20.78 -7.66 -2.58
C ALA A 236 20.51 -8.26 -1.20
N ALA A 237 19.77 -9.38 -1.09
CA ALA A 237 19.20 -9.84 0.18
C ALA A 237 20.21 -9.99 1.35
N ASN A 238 21.48 -10.30 1.08
CA ASN A 238 22.51 -10.53 2.10
C ASN A 238 23.66 -9.51 2.05
N LEU A 239 23.53 -8.40 1.33
CA LEU A 239 24.63 -7.44 1.16
C LEU A 239 24.79 -6.48 2.34
N ALA A 240 23.72 -6.21 3.08
CA ALA A 240 23.71 -5.33 4.25
C ALA A 240 22.58 -5.72 5.22
N PRO A 241 22.67 -5.37 6.51
CA PRO A 241 21.57 -5.54 7.44
C PRO A 241 20.38 -4.64 7.09
N GLY A 242 19.18 -5.05 7.51
CA GLY A 242 17.96 -4.26 7.36
C GLY A 242 17.19 -4.48 6.05
N SER A 243 16.12 -3.71 5.89
CA SER A 243 15.20 -3.85 4.74
C SER A 243 15.53 -2.92 3.58
N PHE A 244 16.24 -1.82 3.81
CA PHE A 244 16.56 -0.81 2.81
C PHE A 244 18.00 -0.32 2.99
N PHE A 245 18.72 -0.21 1.89
CA PHE A 245 20.07 0.36 1.84
C PHE A 245 20.40 0.74 0.39
N THR A 246 21.57 1.35 0.18
CA THR A 246 22.09 1.68 -1.15
C THR A 246 23.32 0.83 -1.42
N ILE A 247 23.48 0.38 -2.66
CA ILE A 247 24.70 -0.30 -3.11
C ILE A 247 25.34 0.48 -4.26
N ASN A 248 26.63 0.27 -4.47
CA ASN A 248 27.35 0.89 -5.58
C ASN A 248 26.94 0.26 -6.93
N PRO A 249 26.87 1.04 -8.03
CA PRO A 249 26.58 0.54 -9.37
C PRO A 249 27.46 -0.65 -9.81
N GLU A 250 28.75 -0.62 -9.47
CA GLU A 250 29.72 -1.67 -9.81
C GLU A 250 29.33 -3.02 -9.19
N LYS A 251 28.70 -2.98 -8.00
CA LYS A 251 28.21 -4.18 -7.35
C LYS A 251 27.06 -4.81 -8.15
N VAL A 252 26.17 -4.00 -8.72
CA VAL A 252 25.09 -4.48 -9.60
C VAL A 252 25.65 -5.11 -10.86
N ILE A 253 26.66 -4.47 -11.48
CA ILE A 253 27.36 -5.00 -12.66
C ILE A 253 27.97 -6.36 -12.34
N ALA A 254 28.70 -6.47 -11.22
CA ALA A 254 29.35 -7.71 -10.81
C ALA A 254 28.37 -8.85 -10.52
N LEU A 255 27.20 -8.54 -9.95
CA LEU A 255 26.16 -9.53 -9.66
C LEU A 255 25.38 -9.96 -10.92
N ASN A 256 25.41 -9.14 -11.98
CA ASN A 256 24.83 -9.41 -13.29
C ASN A 256 23.39 -9.95 -13.21
N PRO A 257 22.39 -9.12 -12.85
CA PRO A 257 21.01 -9.59 -12.70
C PRO A 257 20.41 -10.07 -14.01
N ASP A 258 19.56 -11.10 -13.90
CA ASP A 258 18.74 -11.61 -15.01
C ASP A 258 17.51 -10.73 -15.23
N ILE A 259 17.01 -10.12 -14.15
CA ILE A 259 15.82 -9.26 -14.14
C ILE A 259 16.10 -8.01 -13.29
N VAL A 260 15.67 -6.84 -13.78
CA VAL A 260 15.67 -5.59 -13.02
C VAL A 260 14.23 -5.13 -12.80
N ILE A 261 13.86 -4.91 -11.54
CA ILE A 261 12.54 -4.46 -11.14
C ILE A 261 12.67 -3.14 -10.40
N LEU A 262 12.01 -2.11 -10.92
CA LEU A 262 12.07 -0.76 -10.42
C LEU A 262 10.78 -0.43 -9.68
N THR A 263 10.86 -0.10 -8.40
CA THR A 263 9.69 0.47 -7.70
C THR A 263 9.67 1.98 -7.95
N SER A 264 8.57 2.52 -8.46
CA SER A 264 8.47 3.95 -8.76
C SER A 264 7.03 4.46 -8.62
N GLY A 265 6.85 5.76 -8.82
CA GLY A 265 5.56 6.44 -8.73
C GLY A 265 5.71 7.91 -9.13
N ASN A 266 4.65 8.69 -8.93
CA ASN A 266 4.75 10.13 -9.10
C ASN A 266 5.47 10.76 -7.88
N PHE A 267 6.76 11.06 -8.04
CA PHE A 267 7.57 11.72 -7.01
C PHE A 267 7.75 13.22 -7.27
N GLN A 268 6.86 13.86 -8.05
CA GLN A 268 6.95 15.28 -8.39
C GLN A 268 7.02 16.19 -7.16
N ALA A 269 6.35 15.82 -6.06
CA ALA A 269 6.37 16.60 -4.82
C ALA A 269 7.75 16.61 -4.12
N PHE A 270 8.57 15.59 -4.35
CA PHE A 270 9.87 15.42 -3.67
C PHE A 270 11.06 15.66 -4.61
N VAL A 271 10.93 15.26 -5.87
CA VAL A 271 11.98 15.37 -6.89
C VAL A 271 11.38 15.93 -8.18
N PRO A 272 11.07 17.25 -8.20
CA PRO A 272 10.56 17.91 -9.40
C PRO A 272 11.48 17.70 -10.59
N GLY A 273 10.93 17.24 -11.73
CA GLY A 273 11.73 16.97 -12.94
C GLY A 273 12.61 15.72 -12.88
N GLY A 274 12.52 14.93 -11.80
CA GLY A 274 13.22 13.65 -11.68
C GLY A 274 12.83 12.64 -12.75
N ARG A 275 13.65 11.60 -12.93
CA ARG A 275 13.43 10.52 -13.90
C ARG A 275 12.52 9.41 -13.36
N TRP A 276 11.62 9.74 -12.44
CA TRP A 276 10.67 8.79 -11.86
C TRP A 276 9.65 8.32 -12.91
N ILE A 277 9.16 7.09 -12.72
CA ILE A 277 8.22 6.44 -13.63
C ILE A 277 6.82 6.61 -13.03
N PRO A 278 5.89 7.37 -13.65
CA PRO A 278 4.53 7.50 -13.14
C PRO A 278 3.87 6.13 -13.08
N LEU A 279 3.41 5.73 -11.91
CA LEU A 279 2.65 4.50 -11.67
C LEU A 279 1.56 4.81 -10.64
N GLY A 280 0.41 4.17 -10.78
CA GLY A 280 -0.77 4.41 -9.95
C GLY A 280 -2.08 4.31 -10.76
N PRO A 281 -3.23 4.56 -10.12
CA PRO A 281 -4.52 4.50 -10.83
C PRO A 281 -4.60 5.54 -11.95
N GLY A 282 -4.93 5.09 -13.15
CA GLY A 282 -5.27 5.97 -14.28
C GLY A 282 -4.08 6.66 -14.92
N VAL A 283 -2.84 6.30 -14.57
CA VAL A 283 -1.65 6.92 -15.18
C VAL A 283 -1.47 6.48 -16.64
N ASN A 284 -0.81 7.33 -17.43
CA ASN A 284 -0.48 7.01 -18.81
C ASN A 284 0.66 5.98 -18.88
N ILE A 285 0.29 4.71 -19.13
CA ILE A 285 1.26 3.61 -19.17
C ILE A 285 2.26 3.69 -20.33
N VAL A 286 1.92 4.41 -21.41
CA VAL A 286 2.83 4.65 -22.53
C VAL A 286 3.97 5.56 -22.10
N GLU A 287 3.67 6.62 -21.34
CA GLU A 287 4.69 7.48 -20.72
C GLU A 287 5.54 6.67 -19.74
N SER A 288 4.92 5.85 -18.90
CA SER A 288 5.63 4.99 -17.94
C SER A 288 6.61 4.05 -18.66
N ARG A 289 6.20 3.43 -19.77
CA ARG A 289 7.05 2.56 -20.58
C ARG A 289 8.22 3.33 -21.21
N HIS A 290 7.95 4.54 -21.71
CA HIS A 290 9.01 5.41 -22.25
C HIS A 290 10.04 5.78 -21.17
N LYS A 291 9.60 6.19 -19.98
CA LYS A 291 10.52 6.49 -18.87
C LYS A 291 11.26 5.26 -18.35
N LEU A 292 10.62 4.09 -18.33
CA LEU A 292 11.26 2.82 -17.99
C LEU A 292 12.42 2.50 -18.96
N ALA A 293 12.24 2.75 -20.26
CA ALA A 293 13.27 2.49 -21.26
C ALA A 293 14.59 3.23 -20.98
N TRP A 294 14.52 4.44 -20.43
CA TRP A 294 15.71 5.20 -20.04
C TRP A 294 16.58 4.45 -19.01
N PHE A 295 15.98 3.70 -18.08
CA PHE A 295 16.76 2.98 -17.07
C PHE A 295 17.69 1.94 -17.68
N THR A 296 17.36 1.37 -18.83
CA THR A 296 18.23 0.41 -19.54
C THR A 296 19.57 1.01 -19.97
N THR A 297 19.70 2.34 -20.00
CA THR A 297 20.93 3.04 -20.40
C THR A 297 21.85 3.34 -19.23
N ARG A 298 21.46 3.03 -17.98
CA ARG A 298 22.29 3.34 -16.81
C ARG A 298 23.58 2.49 -16.79
N PRO A 299 24.72 3.06 -16.38
CA PRO A 299 25.98 2.32 -16.28
C PRO A 299 25.88 1.04 -15.45
N ALA A 300 25.09 1.07 -14.36
CA ALA A 300 24.82 -0.09 -13.50
C ALA A 300 24.31 -1.34 -14.24
N TYR A 301 23.74 -1.17 -15.44
CA TYR A 301 23.15 -2.24 -16.23
C TYR A 301 23.84 -2.48 -17.57
N ALA A 302 24.96 -1.80 -17.86
CA ALA A 302 25.53 -1.71 -19.19
C ALA A 302 25.76 -3.09 -19.87
N ASN A 303 26.08 -4.12 -19.08
CA ASN A 303 26.36 -5.49 -19.54
C ASN A 303 25.49 -6.56 -18.87
N SER A 304 24.39 -6.18 -18.23
CA SER A 304 23.56 -7.15 -17.50
C SER A 304 22.80 -8.09 -18.45
N THR A 305 22.53 -9.31 -17.99
CA THR A 305 21.61 -10.23 -18.66
C THR A 305 20.23 -9.59 -18.83
N ALA A 306 19.75 -8.86 -17.82
CA ALA A 306 18.49 -8.12 -17.90
C ALA A 306 18.45 -7.15 -19.10
N ARG A 307 19.55 -6.44 -19.38
CA ARG A 307 19.62 -5.50 -20.53
C ARG A 307 19.58 -6.22 -21.86
N ARG A 308 20.32 -7.33 -22.00
CA ARG A 308 20.30 -8.15 -23.22
C ARG A 308 18.89 -8.68 -23.54
N ASN A 309 18.13 -9.03 -22.50
CA ASN A 309 16.81 -9.66 -22.63
C ASN A 309 15.63 -8.68 -22.49
N ASN A 310 15.88 -7.37 -22.39
CA ASN A 310 14.87 -6.35 -22.06
C ASN A 310 14.01 -6.70 -20.82
N ALA A 311 14.58 -7.42 -19.85
CA ALA A 311 13.90 -7.86 -18.63
C ALA A 311 13.89 -6.75 -17.57
N PHE A 312 13.32 -5.61 -17.95
CA PHE A 312 13.10 -4.43 -17.12
C PHE A 312 11.62 -4.24 -16.88
N PHE A 313 11.28 -4.08 -15.60
CA PHE A 313 9.91 -3.93 -15.14
C PHE A 313 9.82 -2.79 -14.16
N ALA A 314 8.70 -2.06 -14.15
CA ALA A 314 8.42 -1.10 -13.10
C ALA A 314 7.08 -1.39 -12.43
N ILE A 315 7.05 -1.23 -11.12
CA ILE A 315 5.91 -1.53 -10.27
C ILE A 315 5.67 -0.40 -9.27
N TRP A 316 4.40 -0.13 -8.99
CA TRP A 316 3.98 0.95 -8.13
C TRP A 316 4.59 0.84 -6.73
N HIS A 317 5.29 1.90 -6.32
CA HIS A 317 6.11 1.89 -5.12
C HIS A 317 5.30 1.68 -3.85
N GLN A 318 4.07 2.19 -3.80
CA GLN A 318 3.26 2.16 -2.58
C GLN A 318 2.87 0.75 -2.11
N PHE A 319 2.98 -0.27 -2.98
CA PHE A 319 2.83 -1.67 -2.55
C PHE A 319 3.79 -2.06 -1.41
N TYR A 320 4.91 -1.35 -1.22
CA TYR A 320 5.88 -1.62 -0.16
C TYR A 320 5.33 -1.36 1.26
N ASN A 321 4.25 -0.57 1.38
CA ASN A 321 3.65 -0.11 2.63
C ASN A 321 2.13 0.02 2.47
N SER A 322 1.50 -1.04 1.98
CA SER A 322 0.06 -1.12 1.76
C SER A 322 -0.44 -2.52 2.08
N PRO A 323 -1.74 -2.71 2.35
CA PRO A 323 -2.29 -4.05 2.51
C PRO A 323 -2.29 -4.86 1.19
N TYR A 324 -2.06 -4.23 0.02
CA TYR A 324 -2.24 -4.83 -1.31
C TYR A 324 -1.02 -5.64 -1.82
N ASP A 325 -0.20 -6.17 -0.91
CA ASP A 325 1.06 -6.85 -1.21
C ASP A 325 0.92 -8.06 -2.15
N VAL A 326 -0.20 -8.78 -2.07
CA VAL A 326 -0.50 -9.93 -2.93
C VAL A 326 -0.48 -9.58 -4.42
N ILE A 327 -0.88 -8.36 -4.79
CA ILE A 327 -0.87 -7.90 -6.19
C ILE A 327 0.57 -7.78 -6.69
N ALA A 328 1.46 -7.21 -5.88
CA ALA A 328 2.88 -7.14 -6.21
C ALA A 328 3.50 -8.54 -6.31
N ILE A 329 3.21 -9.44 -5.36
CA ILE A 329 3.74 -10.81 -5.37
C ILE A 329 3.30 -11.56 -6.62
N GLN A 330 2.02 -11.47 -7.01
CA GLN A 330 1.51 -12.10 -8.24
C GLN A 330 2.21 -11.56 -9.48
N GLN A 331 2.41 -10.24 -9.57
CA GLN A 331 3.08 -9.65 -10.73
C GLN A 331 4.55 -10.01 -10.81
N LEU A 332 5.26 -9.98 -9.68
CA LEU A 332 6.66 -10.41 -9.62
C LEU A 332 6.77 -11.87 -10.07
N ALA A 333 5.87 -12.75 -9.60
CA ALA A 333 5.87 -14.15 -9.99
C ALA A 333 5.68 -14.32 -11.51
N LYS A 334 4.74 -13.57 -12.10
CA LYS A 334 4.50 -13.56 -13.55
C LYS A 334 5.71 -13.06 -14.34
N TRP A 335 6.41 -12.02 -13.89
CA TRP A 335 7.61 -11.54 -14.58
C TRP A 335 8.82 -12.46 -14.42
N ILE A 336 8.97 -13.09 -13.27
CA ILE A 336 10.10 -13.98 -12.99
C ILE A 336 9.91 -15.34 -13.69
N HIS A 337 8.67 -15.85 -13.72
CA HIS A 337 8.33 -17.17 -14.28
C HIS A 337 7.10 -17.09 -15.20
N PRO A 338 7.18 -16.42 -16.37
CA PRO A 338 6.02 -16.13 -17.22
C PRO A 338 5.26 -17.38 -17.68
N GLN A 339 5.98 -18.47 -18.00
CA GLN A 339 5.39 -19.74 -18.42
C GLN A 339 4.65 -20.46 -17.27
N LEU A 340 5.16 -20.36 -16.03
CA LEU A 340 4.54 -20.98 -14.86
C LEU A 340 3.25 -20.27 -14.42
N PHE A 341 3.15 -18.97 -14.74
CA PHE A 341 2.08 -18.06 -14.34
C PHE A 341 1.38 -17.42 -15.54
N GLU A 342 1.25 -18.16 -16.64
CA GLU A 342 0.50 -17.70 -17.83
C GLU A 342 -0.96 -17.40 -17.49
N ASP A 343 -1.56 -18.20 -16.61
CA ASP A 343 -2.93 -18.14 -16.09
C ASP A 343 -3.15 -17.10 -14.99
N LEU A 344 -2.09 -16.44 -14.53
CA LEU A 344 -2.16 -15.44 -13.47
C LEU A 344 -2.37 -14.06 -14.07
N ASP A 345 -3.46 -13.39 -13.68
CA ASP A 345 -3.76 -12.00 -14.05
C ASP A 345 -3.79 -11.14 -12.77
N PRO A 346 -2.67 -10.45 -12.43
CA PRO A 346 -2.61 -9.57 -11.27
C PRO A 346 -3.53 -8.36 -11.36
N ASP A 347 -3.80 -7.83 -12.56
CA ASP A 347 -4.70 -6.70 -12.77
C ASP A 347 -6.16 -7.11 -12.52
N ASP A 348 -6.56 -8.30 -12.96
CA ASP A 348 -7.87 -8.86 -12.58
C ASP A 348 -7.99 -9.12 -11.08
N THR A 349 -6.94 -9.67 -10.45
CA THR A 349 -6.93 -9.81 -8.99
C THR A 349 -7.11 -8.46 -8.30
N PHE A 350 -6.46 -7.40 -8.78
CA PHE A 350 -6.61 -6.08 -8.17
C PHE A 350 -7.98 -5.46 -8.46
N ARG A 351 -8.55 -5.70 -9.64
CA ARG A 351 -9.91 -5.31 -9.99
C ARG A 351 -10.95 -5.95 -9.08
N ARG A 352 -10.84 -7.26 -8.82
CA ARG A 352 -11.71 -7.98 -7.88
C ARG A 352 -11.55 -7.49 -6.44
N LEU A 353 -10.32 -7.16 -6.03
CA LEU A 353 -10.06 -6.53 -4.73
C LEU A 353 -10.81 -5.19 -4.62
N HIS A 354 -10.72 -4.32 -5.62
CA HIS A 354 -11.43 -3.04 -5.63
C HIS A 354 -12.95 -3.25 -5.54
N GLN A 355 -13.52 -4.07 -6.43
CA GLN A 355 -14.95 -4.35 -6.47
C GLN A 355 -15.48 -4.87 -5.13
N LYS A 356 -14.76 -5.80 -4.51
CA LYS A 356 -15.21 -6.44 -3.28
C LYS A 356 -15.00 -5.57 -2.06
N PHE A 357 -13.84 -4.92 -1.94
CA PHE A 357 -13.40 -4.34 -0.67
C PHE A 357 -13.20 -2.83 -0.68
N LEU A 358 -12.91 -2.20 -1.82
CA LEU A 358 -12.63 -0.76 -1.85
C LEU A 358 -13.85 0.03 -2.29
N PRO A 359 -13.94 1.31 -1.89
CA PRO A 359 -15.02 2.16 -2.33
C PRO A 359 -14.76 2.78 -3.71
N VAL A 360 -13.51 2.83 -4.15
CA VAL A 360 -13.11 3.38 -5.45
C VAL A 360 -13.03 2.30 -6.53
N PRO A 361 -13.38 2.61 -7.80
CA PRO A 361 -13.27 1.64 -8.88
C PRO A 361 -11.80 1.36 -9.23
N TYR A 362 -11.46 0.16 -9.68
CA TYR A 362 -10.12 -0.10 -10.19
C TYR A 362 -9.83 0.71 -11.47
N GLN A 363 -8.61 1.24 -11.57
CA GLN A 363 -8.05 1.83 -12.79
C GLN A 363 -6.67 1.21 -13.04
N SER A 364 -6.32 0.92 -14.30
CA SER A 364 -4.99 0.40 -14.65
C SER A 364 -3.88 1.43 -14.43
N GLY A 365 -2.62 0.97 -14.46
CA GLY A 365 -1.44 1.85 -14.43
C GLY A 365 -0.41 1.57 -13.33
N TYR A 366 -0.58 0.47 -12.58
CA TYR A 366 0.30 0.14 -11.46
C TYR A 366 1.60 -0.56 -11.86
N MET A 367 1.66 -1.18 -13.05
CA MET A 367 2.77 -2.02 -13.48
C MET A 367 3.06 -1.85 -14.97
N VAL A 368 4.34 -1.89 -15.38
CA VAL A 368 4.75 -1.78 -16.78
C VAL A 368 6.01 -2.59 -17.07
N SER A 369 6.13 -3.10 -18.30
CA SER A 369 7.23 -3.95 -18.76
C SER A 369 7.87 -3.42 -20.05
N LEU A 370 9.14 -3.74 -20.31
CA LEU A 370 9.76 -3.58 -21.63
C LEU A 370 9.72 -4.85 -22.48
N GLN A 371 9.44 -6.00 -21.88
CA GLN A 371 9.19 -7.22 -22.63
C GLN A 371 7.87 -7.07 -23.41
N LYS A 372 7.80 -7.68 -24.59
CA LYS A 372 6.54 -7.75 -25.33
C LYS A 372 5.57 -8.62 -24.53
N GLU A 373 4.45 -8.05 -24.13
CA GLU A 373 3.32 -8.85 -23.69
C GLU A 373 2.82 -9.61 -24.91
N GLU A 374 2.81 -10.93 -24.86
CA GLU A 374 2.11 -11.74 -25.86
C GLU A 374 0.61 -11.45 -25.68
N ASN A 375 0.12 -10.46 -26.45
CA ASN A 375 -1.26 -10.00 -26.42
C ASN A 375 -2.24 -11.17 -26.54
N ASN A 376 -3.01 -11.43 -25.47
CA ASN A 376 -4.15 -12.35 -25.53
C ASN A 376 -5.48 -11.71 -25.09
N HIS A 377 -5.56 -10.37 -25.04
CA HIS A 377 -6.73 -9.66 -24.53
C HIS A 377 -7.33 -8.59 -25.47
N ASP A 378 -7.16 -8.72 -26.78
CA ASP A 378 -7.78 -7.79 -27.75
C ASP A 378 -8.81 -8.43 -28.70
N VAL A 379 -9.45 -9.54 -28.32
CA VAL A 379 -10.53 -10.16 -29.12
C VAL A 379 -11.71 -10.60 -28.26
N ARG A 380 -12.30 -9.72 -27.44
CA ARG A 380 -13.72 -9.86 -26.98
C ARG A 380 -14.37 -8.50 -26.69
N SER A 381 -14.31 -7.58 -27.66
CA SER A 381 -15.34 -6.56 -27.76
C SER A 381 -15.66 -6.31 -29.23
N GLY A 382 -16.92 -6.54 -29.61
CA GLY A 382 -17.41 -6.28 -30.95
C GLY A 382 -18.08 -7.48 -31.61
N THR A 383 -19.35 -7.72 -31.28
CA THR A 383 -20.45 -7.76 -32.26
C THR A 383 -21.76 -8.10 -31.56
N THR A 384 -22.69 -7.16 -31.57
CA THR A 384 -24.12 -7.41 -31.34
C THR A 384 -24.76 -7.59 -32.73
N PRO A 385 -25.51 -8.67 -33.01
CA PRO A 385 -26.26 -8.77 -34.26
C PRO A 385 -27.53 -7.91 -34.20
N ARG A 386 -27.85 -7.30 -35.34
CA ARG A 386 -29.16 -6.68 -35.62
C ARG A 386 -30.27 -7.71 -35.70
#